data_AF-A0A8J7EIV3-F1
#
_entry.id   AF-A0A8J7EIV3-F1
#
_cell.length_a   1.000
_cell.length_b   1.000
_cell.length_c   1.000
_cell.angle_alpha   90.00
_cell.angle_beta   90.00
_cell.angle_gamma   90.00
#
_symmetry.space_group_name_H-M   'P 1'
#
loop_
_entity.id
_entity.type
_entity.pdbx_description
1 polymer ?
#
loop_
_entity_poly.entity_id
_entity_poly.type
_entity_poly.pdbx_seq_one_letter_code
_entity_poly.pdbx_strand_id
1 'polypeptide(L)'
;MKPDQGLFQADFDDHHAVLGVPISADAKAVRKRYLAIARKLHPDSLSGASAAEAQQASEVLSKLVNPAYETLSQEKSSTEHGLILKLKGQTLRRAGTAPAVTSTAAQDLLKAPHLDAAYRQAVNGLAAEQFDQLDALSEVIGALSELNLVYLYRSTSSDRTAAAARTAPRQPTSAQPT
;
A
#
# COMPACT_ATOMS: atom_id res chain seq x y z
N MET A 1 -12.43 12.49 2.16
CA MET A 1 -12.90 11.11 1.94
C MET A 1 -11.90 10.18 2.60
N LYS A 2 -12.26 9.53 3.72
CA LYS A 2 -11.46 8.45 4.31
C LYS A 2 -12.27 7.16 4.11
N PRO A 3 -11.67 6.05 3.67
CA PRO A 3 -12.37 4.78 3.58
C PRO A 3 -12.69 4.26 4.99
N ASP A 4 -13.85 3.62 5.14
CA ASP A 4 -14.25 2.98 6.39
C ASP A 4 -13.95 1.47 6.39
N GLN A 5 -13.03 0.99 5.54
CA GLN A 5 -12.73 -0.43 5.35
C GLN A 5 -11.27 -0.77 5.67
N GLY A 6 -10.99 -2.04 5.95
CA GLY A 6 -9.63 -2.54 6.16
C GLY A 6 -8.96 -1.96 7.41
N LEU A 7 -7.73 -1.48 7.27
CA LEU A 7 -6.93 -0.95 8.39
C LEU A 7 -7.41 0.43 8.88
N PHE A 8 -8.26 1.13 8.11
CA PHE A 8 -8.82 2.43 8.50
C PHE A 8 -9.83 2.34 9.66
N GLN A 9 -10.48 1.18 9.87
CA GLN A 9 -11.41 0.96 10.99
C GLN A 9 -10.73 0.92 12.38
N ALA A 10 -9.40 1.01 12.45
CA ALA A 10 -8.62 0.79 13.66
C ALA A 10 -7.73 1.99 14.03
N ASP A 11 -8.24 3.22 13.88
CA ASP A 11 -7.53 4.49 14.15
C ASP A 11 -6.16 4.56 13.45
N PHE A 12 -6.11 4.15 12.18
CA PHE A 12 -4.86 4.05 11.44
C PHE A 12 -5.02 4.49 9.99
N ASP A 13 -4.16 5.40 9.57
CA ASP A 13 -4.09 5.84 8.18
C ASP A 13 -3.19 4.87 7.38
N ASP A 14 -3.84 4.06 6.54
CA ASP A 14 -3.13 3.11 5.69
C ASP A 14 -2.52 3.80 4.46
N HIS A 15 -1.37 4.42 4.67
CA HIS A 15 -0.62 5.11 3.61
C HIS A 15 -0.18 4.19 2.47
N HIS A 16 -0.04 2.88 2.71
CA HIS A 16 0.26 1.92 1.65
C HIS A 16 -0.95 1.72 0.73
N ALA A 17 -2.16 1.62 1.30
CA ALA A 17 -3.39 1.60 0.52
C ALA A 17 -3.62 2.91 -0.24
N VAL A 18 -3.36 4.07 0.38
CA VAL A 18 -3.48 5.37 -0.30
C VAL A 18 -2.60 5.47 -1.54
N LEU A 19 -1.35 5.01 -1.45
CA LEU A 19 -0.45 5.02 -2.62
C LEU A 19 -0.64 3.82 -3.54
N GLY A 20 -1.40 2.80 -3.15
CA GLY A 20 -1.52 1.56 -3.92
C GLY A 20 -0.20 0.80 -4.04
N VAL A 21 0.54 0.70 -2.93
CA VAL A 21 1.80 -0.04 -2.84
C VAL A 21 1.68 -1.17 -1.81
N PRO A 22 2.39 -2.30 -2.01
CA PRO A 22 2.46 -3.35 -0.99
C PRO A 22 3.06 -2.84 0.32
N ILE A 23 2.65 -3.39 1.48
CA ILE A 23 3.24 -3.03 2.80
C ILE A 23 4.72 -3.40 2.95
N SER A 24 5.28 -4.10 1.97
CA SER A 24 6.70 -4.45 1.86
C SER A 24 7.44 -3.59 0.84
N ALA A 25 6.83 -2.51 0.33
CA ALA A 25 7.44 -1.65 -0.67
C ALA A 25 8.63 -0.89 -0.08
N ASP A 26 9.70 -0.75 -0.87
CA ASP A 26 10.82 0.10 -0.51
C ASP A 26 10.57 1.56 -0.90
N ALA A 27 11.40 2.47 -0.40
CA ALA A 27 11.29 3.91 -0.69
C ALA A 27 11.35 4.23 -2.19
N LYS A 28 12.06 3.41 -2.98
CA LYS A 28 12.17 3.59 -4.44
C LYS A 28 10.83 3.26 -5.12
N ALA A 29 10.18 2.18 -4.73
CA ALA A 29 8.86 1.80 -5.22
C ALA A 29 7.79 2.82 -4.81
N VAL A 30 7.82 3.27 -3.55
CA VAL A 30 6.96 4.35 -3.03
C VAL A 30 7.12 5.63 -3.86
N ARG A 31 8.36 6.09 -4.07
CA ARG A 31 8.64 7.29 -4.89
C ARG A 31 8.17 7.13 -6.32
N LYS A 32 8.47 5.98 -6.96
CA LYS A 32 8.04 5.71 -8.34
C LYS A 32 6.52 5.80 -8.47
N ARG A 33 5.80 5.22 -7.51
CA ARG A 33 4.34 5.21 -7.49
C ARG A 33 3.77 6.60 -7.25
N TYR A 34 4.30 7.33 -6.27
CA TYR A 34 3.91 8.72 -6.02
C TYR A 34 4.04 9.59 -7.28
N LEU A 35 5.17 9.54 -7.98
CA LEU A 35 5.37 10.30 -9.22
C LEU A 35 4.40 9.92 -10.35
N ALA A 36 3.92 8.66 -10.38
CA ALA A 36 2.89 8.26 -11.34
C ALA A 36 1.52 8.86 -10.97
N ILE A 37 1.16 8.82 -9.69
CA ILE A 37 -0.09 9.39 -9.18
C ILE A 37 -0.11 10.92 -9.35
N ALA A 38 0.95 11.60 -8.93
CA ALA A 38 1.07 13.05 -9.04
C ALA A 38 0.92 13.53 -10.49
N ARG A 39 1.49 12.80 -11.45
CA ARG A 39 1.30 13.10 -12.88
C ARG A 39 -0.14 12.90 -13.32
N LYS A 40 -0.85 11.84 -12.88
CA LYS A 40 -2.26 11.62 -13.21
C LYS A 40 -3.17 12.73 -12.65
N LEU A 41 -2.89 13.22 -11.43
CA LEU A 41 -3.71 14.21 -10.73
C LEU A 41 -3.30 15.67 -11.01
N HIS A 42 -2.24 15.91 -11.77
CA HIS A 42 -1.77 17.26 -12.08
C HIS A 42 -2.73 17.95 -13.06
N PRO A 43 -3.02 19.25 -12.90
CA PRO A 43 -3.93 19.99 -13.81
C PRO A 43 -3.53 19.88 -15.29
N ASP A 44 -2.23 19.85 -15.61
CA ASP A 44 -1.75 19.69 -17.00
C ASP A 44 -2.18 18.36 -17.65
N SER A 45 -2.40 17.31 -16.85
CA SER A 45 -2.88 16.01 -17.34
C SER A 45 -4.40 15.93 -17.44
N LEU A 46 -5.10 16.91 -16.89
CA LEU A 46 -6.57 17.00 -16.83
C LEU A 46 -7.12 17.94 -17.91
N SER A 47 -6.46 18.01 -19.07
CA SER A 47 -6.94 18.82 -20.20
C SER A 47 -8.31 18.30 -20.67
N GLY A 48 -9.35 19.12 -20.49
CA GLY A 48 -10.74 18.75 -20.79
C GLY A 48 -11.58 18.30 -19.58
N ALA A 49 -10.99 18.22 -18.38
CA ALA A 49 -11.75 18.00 -17.15
C ALA A 49 -12.56 19.26 -16.76
N SER A 50 -13.70 19.02 -16.11
CA SER A 50 -14.49 20.09 -15.49
C SER A 50 -13.72 20.74 -14.32
N ALA A 51 -14.11 21.96 -13.96
CA ALA A 51 -13.54 22.66 -12.81
C ALA A 51 -13.73 21.86 -11.50
N ALA A 52 -14.82 21.12 -11.37
CA ALA A 52 -15.09 20.26 -10.22
C ALA A 52 -14.11 19.08 -10.15
N GLU A 53 -13.88 18.38 -11.26
CA GLU A 53 -12.92 17.27 -11.34
C GLU A 53 -11.49 17.74 -11.08
N ALA A 54 -11.10 18.89 -11.65
CA ALA A 54 -9.78 19.47 -11.41
C ALA A 54 -9.58 19.83 -9.93
N GLN A 55 -10.61 20.41 -9.29
CA GLN A 55 -10.57 20.72 -7.86
C GLN A 55 -10.49 19.43 -7.01
N GLN A 56 -11.30 18.42 -7.33
CA GLN A 56 -11.27 17.13 -6.64
C GLN A 56 -9.91 16.45 -6.75
N ALA A 57 -9.29 16.46 -7.94
CA ALA A 57 -7.95 15.91 -8.15
C ALA A 57 -6.89 16.64 -7.31
N SER A 58 -6.94 17.98 -7.26
CA SER A 58 -6.05 18.81 -6.44
C SER A 58 -6.21 18.50 -4.94
N GLU A 59 -7.44 18.33 -4.48
CA GLU A 59 -7.72 17.97 -3.08
C GLU A 59 -7.25 16.57 -2.74
N VAL A 60 -7.46 15.59 -3.63
CA VAL A 60 -6.95 14.23 -3.45
C VAL A 60 -5.42 14.24 -3.38
N LEU A 61 -4.75 14.96 -4.29
CA LEU A 61 -3.29 15.03 -4.30
C LEU A 61 -2.76 15.66 -3.01
N SER A 62 -3.30 16.81 -2.61
CA SER A 62 -2.79 17.59 -1.46
C SER A 62 -3.16 17.01 -0.10
N LYS A 63 -4.39 16.53 0.09
CA LYS A 63 -4.90 16.10 1.41
C LYS A 63 -4.74 14.60 1.67
N LEU A 64 -4.49 13.79 0.64
CA LEU A 64 -4.44 12.33 0.77
C LEU A 64 -3.11 11.75 0.28
N VAL A 65 -2.73 12.03 -0.98
CA VAL A 65 -1.54 11.42 -1.60
C VAL A 65 -0.24 11.98 -1.04
N ASN A 66 -0.12 13.32 -0.91
CA ASN A 66 1.09 13.95 -0.39
C ASN A 66 1.41 13.51 1.05
N PRO A 67 0.47 13.53 2.02
CA PRO A 67 0.74 13.04 3.36
C PRO A 67 1.18 11.57 3.40
N ALA A 68 0.54 10.71 2.60
CA ALA A 68 0.93 9.30 2.52
C ALA A 68 2.35 9.12 1.98
N TYR A 69 2.74 9.91 0.98
CA TYR A 69 4.11 9.90 0.46
C TYR A 69 5.11 10.45 1.49
N GLU A 70 4.79 11.53 2.19
CA GLU A 70 5.66 12.10 3.23
C GLU A 70 5.95 11.08 4.33
N THR A 71 4.91 10.40 4.84
CA THR A 71 5.08 9.35 5.87
C THR A 71 5.91 8.18 5.37
N LEU A 72 5.70 7.71 4.14
CA LEU A 72 6.38 6.52 3.63
C LEU A 72 7.78 6.77 3.06
N SER A 73 8.08 8.02 2.68
CA SER A 73 9.38 8.40 2.10
C SER A 73 10.42 8.82 3.14
N GLN A 74 9.98 9.30 4.31
CA GLN A 74 10.88 9.66 5.40
C GLN A 74 11.21 8.43 6.25
N GLU A 75 12.50 8.13 6.41
CA GLU A 75 12.97 6.91 7.09
C GLU A 75 12.37 6.73 8.50
N LYS A 76 12.38 7.80 9.31
CA LYS A 76 11.83 7.78 10.66
C LYS A 76 10.33 7.47 10.65
N SER A 77 9.55 8.24 9.89
CA SER A 77 8.09 8.08 9.82
C SER A 77 7.67 6.74 9.22
N SER A 78 8.40 6.25 8.21
CA SER A 78 8.17 4.94 7.59
C SER A 78 8.46 3.81 8.56
N THR A 79 9.50 3.95 9.39
CA THR A 79 9.84 2.99 10.45
C THR A 79 8.75 2.95 11.53
N GLU A 80 8.27 4.11 11.98
CA GLU A 80 7.17 4.22 12.94
C GLU A 80 5.87 3.59 12.39
N HIS A 81 5.52 3.91 11.13
CA HIS A 81 4.38 3.33 10.43
C HIS A 81 4.48 1.79 10.34
N GLY A 82 5.65 1.29 9.94
CA GLY A 82 5.95 -0.13 9.85
C GLY A 82 5.87 -0.86 11.20
N LEU A 83 6.25 -0.20 12.29
CA LEU A 83 6.11 -0.74 13.64
C LEU A 83 4.63 -0.90 14.03
N ILE A 84 3.79 0.09 13.74
CA ILE A 84 2.35 0.02 14.01
C ILE A 84 1.71 -1.11 13.19
N LEU A 85 2.06 -1.25 11.91
CA LEU A 85 1.60 -2.37 11.07
C LEU A 85 2.00 -3.73 11.68
N LYS A 86 3.23 -3.84 12.18
CA LYS A 86 3.72 -5.07 12.82
C LYS A 86 2.92 -5.41 14.08
N LEU A 87 2.66 -4.42 14.93
CA LEU A 87 1.85 -4.60 16.15
C LEU A 87 0.41 -5.01 15.81
N LYS A 88 -0.23 -4.35 14.84
CA LYS A 88 -1.57 -4.72 14.37
C LYS A 88 -1.62 -6.16 13.84
N GLY A 89 -0.65 -6.54 13.00
CA GLY A 89 -0.55 -7.92 12.51
C GLY A 89 -0.39 -8.95 13.64
N GLN A 90 0.39 -8.63 14.68
CA GLN A 90 0.51 -9.48 15.85
C GLN A 90 -0.82 -9.61 16.61
N THR A 91 -1.53 -8.51 16.83
CA THR A 91 -2.85 -8.51 17.49
C THR A 91 -3.87 -9.33 16.70
N LEU A 92 -3.95 -9.16 15.39
CA LEU A 92 -4.84 -9.93 14.51
C LEU A 92 -4.58 -11.44 14.60
N ARG A 93 -3.31 -11.84 14.56
CA ARG A 93 -2.93 -13.25 14.68
C ARG A 93 -3.22 -13.83 16.06
N ARG A 94 -3.04 -13.04 17.13
CA ARG A 94 -3.37 -13.45 18.50
C ARG A 94 -4.87 -13.64 18.71
N ALA A 95 -5.71 -12.81 18.07
CA ALA A 95 -7.15 -12.96 18.11
C ALA A 95 -7.63 -14.27 17.42
N GLY A 96 -6.82 -14.84 16.52
CA GLY A 96 -7.07 -16.12 15.84
C GLY A 96 -8.22 -16.11 14.84
N THR A 97 -9.06 -15.07 14.86
CA THR A 97 -10.23 -14.93 13.99
C THR A 97 -9.85 -14.15 12.74
N ALA A 98 -10.26 -14.66 11.57
CA ALA A 98 -10.04 -13.96 10.31
C ALA A 98 -10.75 -12.59 10.31
N PRO A 99 -10.11 -11.54 9.77
CA PRO A 99 -10.74 -10.23 9.68
C PRO A 99 -11.99 -10.28 8.79
N ALA A 100 -13.01 -9.52 9.17
CA ALA A 100 -14.16 -9.28 8.30
C ALA A 100 -13.71 -8.41 7.11
N VAL A 101 -13.92 -8.90 5.90
CA VAL A 101 -13.59 -8.20 4.65
C VAL A 101 -14.74 -8.28 3.67
N THR A 102 -14.94 -7.20 2.93
CA THR A 102 -16.08 -7.00 2.03
C THR A 102 -15.70 -7.14 0.57
N SER A 103 -14.48 -6.75 0.20
CA SER A 103 -13.98 -6.82 -1.17
C SER A 103 -13.69 -8.25 -1.61
N THR A 104 -14.07 -8.58 -2.84
CA THR A 104 -13.80 -9.88 -3.47
C THR A 104 -12.30 -10.19 -3.46
N ALA A 105 -11.47 -9.20 -3.77
CA ALA A 105 -10.01 -9.36 -3.78
C ALA A 105 -9.44 -9.79 -2.40
N ALA A 106 -9.96 -9.23 -1.31
CA ALA A 106 -9.54 -9.62 0.04
C ALA A 106 -10.07 -11.00 0.44
N GLN A 107 -11.29 -11.35 0.04
CA GLN A 107 -11.86 -12.68 0.26
C GLN A 107 -11.08 -13.78 -0.48
N ASP A 108 -10.64 -13.50 -1.70
CA ASP A 108 -9.79 -14.40 -2.47
C ASP A 108 -8.41 -14.52 -1.83
N LEU A 109 -7.84 -13.40 -1.36
CA LEU A 109 -6.56 -13.39 -0.67
C LEU A 109 -6.59 -14.19 0.64
N LEU A 110 -7.73 -14.28 1.34
CA LEU A 110 -7.87 -15.15 2.52
C LEU A 110 -7.63 -16.63 2.19
N LYS A 111 -8.01 -17.06 0.98
CA LYS A 111 -7.97 -18.46 0.53
C LYS A 111 -6.73 -18.78 -0.31
N ALA A 112 -5.98 -17.76 -0.74
CA ALA A 112 -4.88 -17.93 -1.69
C ALA A 112 -3.77 -18.85 -1.14
N PRO A 113 -3.25 -19.81 -1.93
CA PRO A 113 -2.16 -20.69 -1.50
C PRO A 113 -0.80 -19.95 -1.46
N HIS A 114 -0.56 -19.05 -2.42
CA HIS A 114 0.69 -18.28 -2.53
C HIS A 114 0.47 -16.82 -2.11
N LEU A 115 0.45 -16.59 -0.80
CA LEU A 115 0.06 -15.31 -0.19
C LEU A 115 0.79 -14.10 -0.79
N ASP A 116 2.12 -14.11 -0.83
CA ASP A 116 2.91 -12.95 -1.30
C ASP A 116 2.64 -12.61 -2.76
N ALA A 117 2.57 -13.61 -3.63
CA ALA A 117 2.34 -13.42 -5.05
C ALA A 117 0.91 -12.93 -5.32
N ALA A 118 -0.08 -13.58 -4.69
CA ALA A 118 -1.49 -13.19 -4.81
C ALA A 118 -1.73 -11.78 -4.28
N TYR A 119 -1.15 -11.42 -3.14
CA TYR A 119 -1.25 -10.08 -2.56
C TYR A 119 -0.65 -9.02 -3.49
N ARG A 120 0.57 -9.21 -3.98
CA ARG A 120 1.21 -8.26 -4.89
C ARG A 120 0.44 -8.09 -6.19
N GLN A 121 -0.09 -9.19 -6.74
CA GLN A 121 -0.91 -9.15 -7.94
C GLN A 121 -2.20 -8.36 -7.71
N ALA A 122 -2.92 -8.64 -6.62
CA ALA A 122 -4.16 -7.95 -6.27
C ALA A 122 -3.94 -6.45 -6.01
N VAL A 123 -2.89 -6.09 -5.25
CA VAL A 123 -2.51 -4.69 -5.01
C VAL A 123 -2.19 -3.99 -6.32
N ASN A 124 -1.36 -4.58 -7.19
CA ASN A 124 -1.00 -3.97 -8.47
C ASN A 124 -2.21 -3.79 -9.40
N GLY A 125 -3.16 -4.73 -9.38
CA GLY A 125 -4.40 -4.65 -10.16
C GLY A 125 -5.25 -3.46 -9.72
N LEU A 126 -5.62 -3.40 -8.43
CA LEU A 126 -6.39 -2.27 -7.88
C LEU A 126 -5.65 -0.94 -8.02
N ALA A 127 -4.33 -0.95 -7.84
CA ALA A 127 -3.51 0.24 -7.98
C ALA A 127 -3.47 0.76 -9.43
N ALA A 128 -3.65 -0.08 -10.46
CA ALA A 128 -3.66 0.40 -11.83
C ALA A 128 -4.81 1.38 -12.09
N GLU A 129 -5.97 1.07 -11.51
CA GLU A 129 -7.26 1.74 -11.74
C GLU A 129 -7.62 2.78 -10.66
N GLN A 130 -6.90 2.76 -9.52
CA GLN A 130 -7.18 3.56 -8.33
C GLN A 130 -7.50 5.05 -8.56
N PHE A 131 -6.84 5.70 -9.52
CA PHE A 131 -7.00 7.13 -9.80
C PHE A 131 -7.64 7.41 -11.15
N ASP A 132 -8.24 6.41 -11.79
CA ASP A 132 -8.90 6.58 -13.08
C ASP A 132 -10.29 7.21 -12.89
N GLN A 133 -10.99 6.89 -11.80
CA GLN A 133 -12.28 7.49 -11.42
C GLN A 133 -12.24 7.93 -9.95
N LEU A 134 -12.21 9.24 -9.70
CA LEU A 134 -12.03 9.79 -8.35
C LEU A 134 -13.22 9.52 -7.42
N ASP A 135 -14.41 9.26 -7.97
CA ASP A 135 -15.61 8.92 -7.19
C ASP A 135 -15.51 7.52 -6.57
N ALA A 136 -14.85 6.58 -7.25
CA ALA A 136 -14.59 5.23 -6.76
C ALA A 136 -13.32 5.13 -5.90
N LEU A 137 -12.54 6.21 -5.79
CA LEU A 137 -11.23 6.20 -5.12
C LEU A 137 -11.31 5.68 -3.67
N SER A 138 -12.33 6.10 -2.93
CA SER A 138 -12.50 5.66 -1.53
C SER A 138 -12.76 4.16 -1.43
N GLU A 139 -13.51 3.59 -2.38
CA GLU A 139 -13.78 2.16 -2.44
C GLU A 139 -12.51 1.38 -2.78
N VAL A 140 -11.75 1.84 -3.79
CA VAL A 140 -10.50 1.19 -4.19
C VAL A 140 -9.45 1.24 -3.07
N ILE A 141 -9.30 2.38 -2.38
CA ILE A 141 -8.41 2.48 -1.22
C ILE A 141 -8.89 1.57 -0.08
N GLY A 142 -10.20 1.47 0.13
CA GLY A 142 -10.80 0.52 1.08
C GLY A 142 -10.40 -0.93 0.79
N ALA A 143 -10.60 -1.38 -0.45
CA ALA A 143 -10.22 -2.72 -0.90
C ALA A 143 -8.71 -2.97 -0.78
N LEU A 144 -7.87 -1.99 -1.15
CA LEU A 144 -6.42 -2.07 -0.94
C LEU A 144 -6.06 -2.22 0.55
N SER A 145 -6.78 -1.54 1.44
CA SER A 145 -6.56 -1.65 2.88
C SER A 145 -7.02 -2.99 3.45
N GLU A 146 -8.10 -3.57 2.92
CA GLU A 146 -8.51 -4.93 3.26
C GLU A 146 -7.48 -5.97 2.80
N LEU A 147 -6.86 -5.79 1.62
CA LEU A 147 -5.74 -6.64 1.20
C LEU A 147 -4.56 -6.55 2.19
N ASN A 148 -4.23 -5.35 2.67
CA ASN A 148 -3.18 -5.14 3.67
C ASN A 148 -3.54 -5.83 4.99
N LEU A 149 -4.79 -5.71 5.43
CA LEU A 149 -5.31 -6.34 6.65
C LEU A 149 -5.21 -7.87 6.57
N VAL A 150 -5.66 -8.47 5.47
CA VAL A 150 -5.59 -9.93 5.25
C VAL A 150 -4.13 -10.39 5.18
N TYR A 151 -3.27 -9.65 4.49
CA TYR A 151 -1.86 -9.97 4.41
C TYR A 151 -1.17 -9.90 5.78
N LEU A 152 -1.50 -8.91 6.61
CA LEU A 152 -1.00 -8.82 7.99
C LEU A 152 -1.48 -10.00 8.87
N TYR A 153 -2.74 -10.39 8.72
CA TYR A 153 -3.31 -11.54 9.43
C TYR A 153 -2.62 -12.86 9.02
N ARG A 154 -2.43 -13.10 7.71
CA ARG A 154 -1.86 -14.36 7.20
C ARG A 154 -0.34 -14.42 7.23
N SER A 155 0.37 -13.29 7.12
CA SER A 155 1.83 -13.28 7.10
C SER A 155 2.41 -13.71 8.44
N THR A 156 3.23 -14.76 8.43
CA THR A 156 4.02 -15.13 9.59
C THR A 156 5.26 -14.26 9.67
N SER A 157 5.83 -14.09 10.87
CA SER A 157 7.05 -13.30 11.06
C SER A 157 8.25 -13.79 10.23
N SER A 158 8.21 -15.04 9.74
CA SER A 158 9.31 -15.70 9.02
C SER A 158 9.34 -15.40 7.52
N ASP A 159 8.20 -15.11 6.89
CA ASP A 159 8.12 -14.90 5.43
C ASP A 159 8.68 -13.52 5.01
N ARG A 160 8.64 -12.52 5.91
CA ARG A 160 9.18 -11.18 5.64
C ARG A 160 10.71 -11.14 5.57
N THR A 161 11.39 -11.95 6.38
CA THR A 161 12.86 -12.01 6.40
C THR A 161 13.40 -12.62 5.10
N ALA A 162 12.67 -13.57 4.51
CA ALA A 162 13.03 -14.19 3.24
C ALA A 162 12.87 -13.25 2.03
N ALA A 163 11.94 -12.28 2.09
CA ALA A 163 11.76 -11.27 1.04
C ALA A 163 12.82 -10.16 1.11
N ALA A 164 13.22 -9.72 2.31
CA ALA A 164 14.28 -8.71 2.49
C ALA A 164 15.69 -9.27 2.18
N ALA A 165 15.92 -10.57 2.39
CA ALA A 165 17.20 -11.20 2.03
C ALA A 165 17.44 -11.33 0.52
N ARG A 166 16.38 -11.27 -0.30
CA ARG A 166 16.48 -11.37 -1.78
C ARG A 166 16.78 -10.04 -2.48
N THR A 167 16.71 -8.92 -1.76
CA THR A 167 16.98 -7.58 -2.30
C THR A 167 18.33 -7.00 -1.85
N ALA A 168 19.10 -7.73 -1.03
CA ALA A 168 20.46 -7.33 -0.68
C ALA A 168 21.40 -7.47 -1.89
N PRO A 169 22.19 -6.44 -2.26
CA PRO A 169 23.20 -6.57 -3.31
C PRO A 169 24.27 -7.58 -2.88
N ARG A 170 24.54 -8.59 -3.71
CA ARG A 170 25.73 -9.45 -3.54
C ARG A 170 26.97 -8.56 -3.57
N GLN A 171 27.69 -8.47 -2.45
CA GLN A 171 29.00 -7.82 -2.43
C GLN A 171 29.96 -8.56 -3.37
N PRO A 172 30.77 -7.84 -4.18
CA PRO A 172 31.81 -8.46 -4.98
C PRO A 172 32.92 -8.97 -4.05
N THR A 173 33.20 -10.26 -4.13
CA THR A 173 34.36 -10.92 -3.51
C THR A 173 35.64 -10.27 -3.99
N SER A 174 36.37 -9.60 -3.10
CA SER A 174 37.72 -9.10 -3.35
C SER A 174 38.69 -10.27 -3.48
N ALA A 175 39.21 -10.48 -4.68
CA ALA A 175 40.36 -11.34 -4.92
C ALA A 175 41.61 -10.71 -4.26
N GLN A 176 42.28 -11.47 -3.39
CA GLN A 176 43.62 -11.14 -2.93
C GLN A 176 44.64 -11.54 -4.00
N PRO A 177 45.61 -10.70 -4.36
CA PRO A 177 46.80 -11.15 -5.06
C PRO A 177 47.86 -11.65 -4.07
N THR A 178 48.47 -12.77 -4.45
CA THR A 178 49.69 -13.41 -3.95
C THR A 178 50.90 -12.49 -3.92
#